data_AF-A0A963FXE8-F1
#
_entry.id   AF-A0A963FXE8-F1
#
_cell.length_a   1.000
_cell.length_b   1.000
_cell.length_c   1.000
_cell.angle_alpha   90.00
_cell.angle_beta   90.00
_cell.angle_gamma   90.00
#
_symmetry.space_group_name_H-M   'P 1'
#
loop_
_entity.id
_entity.type
_entity.pdbx_description
1 polymer ?
#
loop_
_entity_poly.entity_id
_entity_poly.type
_entity_poly.pdbx_seq_one_letter_code
_entity_poly.pdbx_strand_id
1 'polypeptide(L)'
;VGTWSKKDADGSTAADNTLFSAGVIAPVGAAGQVHLGAAKLNPRGDDNNARAITLGYLHALSKRTKVYGVLNRLTFDDGVTYTGNPGALSTVGSPGESTNAVIAGISHTF
;
A
#
# COMPACT_ATOMS: atom_id res chain seq x y z
N VAL A 1 1.69 1.54 -13.58
CA VAL A 1 3.14 1.59 -13.31
C VAL A 1 3.48 0.56 -12.25
N GLY A 2 4.41 -0.35 -12.54
CA GLY A 2 4.94 -1.30 -11.56
C GLY A 2 6.29 -0.81 -11.07
N THR A 3 6.55 -0.96 -9.77
CA THR A 3 7.79 -0.55 -9.11
C THR A 3 8.37 -1.74 -8.37
N TRP A 4 9.66 -1.99 -8.53
CA TRP A 4 10.40 -3.02 -7.82
C TRP A 4 11.44 -2.34 -6.94
N SER A 5 11.55 -2.81 -5.69
CA SER A 5 12.56 -2.31 -4.76
C SER A 5 13.10 -3.49 -3.96
N LYS A 6 14.40 -3.70 -4.01
CA LYS A 6 15.11 -4.65 -3.15
C LYS A 6 15.92 -3.86 -2.13
N LYS A 7 15.88 -4.28 -0.88
CA LYS A 7 16.71 -3.71 0.16
C LYS A 7 17.48 -4.85 0.80
N ASP A 8 18.73 -4.94 0.39
CA ASP A 8 19.71 -5.85 0.97
C ASP A 8 20.18 -5.22 2.29
N ALA A 9 20.36 -6.05 3.31
CA ALA A 9 20.82 -5.59 4.61
C ALA A 9 22.27 -6.07 4.80
N ASP A 10 23.21 -5.15 5.05
CA ASP A 10 24.62 -5.47 5.24
C ASP A 10 24.89 -5.80 6.72
N GLY A 11 25.17 -7.08 7.00
CA GLY A 11 25.53 -7.59 8.32
C GLY A 11 25.25 -9.09 8.46
N SER A 12 26.05 -9.82 9.24
CA SER A 12 26.01 -11.30 9.35
C SER A 12 24.74 -11.92 9.97
N THR A 13 23.69 -11.13 10.20
CA THR A 13 22.34 -11.52 10.67
C THR A 13 21.23 -10.83 9.85
N ALA A 14 21.61 -10.20 8.76
CA ALA A 14 20.80 -9.25 8.04
C ALA A 14 19.94 -9.97 6.98
N ALA A 15 18.66 -9.66 7.02
CA ALA A 15 17.63 -10.22 6.18
C ALA A 15 17.52 -9.48 4.86
N ASP A 16 17.57 -10.18 3.75
CA ASP A 16 17.21 -9.60 2.46
C ASP A 16 15.68 -9.44 2.40
N ASN A 17 15.23 -8.20 2.20
CA ASN A 17 13.81 -7.88 2.06
C ASN A 17 13.51 -7.49 0.61
N THR A 18 12.62 -8.24 -0.03
CA THR A 18 12.18 -7.93 -1.40
C THR A 18 10.77 -7.35 -1.39
N LEU A 19 10.61 -6.15 -1.95
CA LEU A 19 9.31 -5.49 -2.14
C LEU A 19 8.98 -5.41 -3.64
N PHE A 20 7.83 -5.95 -4.00
CA PHE A 20 7.25 -5.78 -5.31
C PHE A 20 5.93 -5.02 -5.19
N SER A 21 5.71 -4.02 -6.03
CA SER A 21 4.40 -3.37 -6.13
C SER A 21 4.02 -3.06 -7.57
N ALA A 22 2.73 -3.18 -7.85
CA ALA A 22 2.15 -2.88 -9.15
C ALA A 22 0.88 -2.08 -8.96
N GLY A 23 0.69 -1.04 -9.76
CA GLY A 23 -0.52 -0.25 -9.74
C GLY A 23 -0.97 0.17 -11.13
N VAL A 24 -2.28 0.31 -11.27
CA VAL A 24 -2.94 0.85 -12.45
C VAL A 24 -3.81 2.02 -12.04
N ILE A 25 -3.90 3.00 -12.93
CA ILE A 25 -4.76 4.17 -12.76
C ILE A 25 -5.61 4.25 -14.02
N ALA A 26 -6.92 4.32 -13.84
CA ALA A 26 -7.88 4.44 -14.91
C ALA A 26 -8.67 5.74 -14.74
N PRO A 27 -8.66 6.65 -15.73
CA PRO A 27 -9.57 7.79 -15.72
C PRO A 27 -11.01 7.30 -15.92
N VAL A 28 -11.93 7.83 -15.13
CA VAL A 28 -13.37 7.52 -15.19
C VAL A 28 -14.13 8.82 -15.43
N GLY A 29 -14.39 9.11 -16.70
CA GLY A 29 -15.02 10.37 -17.12
C GLY A 29 -14.08 11.58 -17.01
N ALA A 30 -14.66 12.78 -17.01
CA ALA A 30 -13.91 14.04 -17.02
C ALA A 30 -13.29 14.42 -15.67
N ALA A 31 -13.82 13.87 -14.57
CA ALA A 31 -13.48 14.27 -13.21
C ALA A 31 -13.00 13.12 -12.31
N GLY A 32 -13.26 11.86 -12.69
CA GLY A 32 -12.97 10.69 -11.86
C GLY A 32 -11.66 10.02 -12.23
N GLN A 33 -10.96 9.46 -11.23
CA GLN A 33 -9.83 8.55 -11.42
C GLN A 33 -9.92 7.41 -10.42
N VAL A 34 -9.79 6.18 -10.91
CA VAL A 34 -9.70 4.96 -10.09
C VAL A 34 -8.24 4.52 -10.05
N HIS A 35 -7.77 4.23 -8.84
CA HIS A 35 -6.42 3.75 -8.57
C HIS A 35 -6.56 2.35 -7.97
N LEU A 36 -5.88 1.38 -8.57
CA LEU A 36 -5.79 0.03 -8.01
C LEU A 36 -4.30 -0.31 -7.87
N GLY A 37 -3.91 -0.76 -6.69
CA GLY A 37 -2.54 -1.12 -6.36
C GLY A 37 -2.48 -2.45 -5.62
N ALA A 38 -1.46 -3.24 -5.92
CA ALA A 38 -1.10 -4.43 -5.16
C ALA A 38 0.39 -4.34 -4.80
N ALA A 39 0.74 -4.75 -3.59
CA ALA A 39 2.11 -4.86 -3.15
C ALA A 39 2.33 -6.19 -2.42
N LYS A 40 3.54 -6.73 -2.54
CA LYS A 40 3.99 -7.92 -1.85
C LYS A 40 5.37 -7.64 -1.26
N LEU A 41 5.50 -7.86 0.04
CA LEU A 41 6.77 -7.84 0.75
C LEU A 41 7.13 -9.27 1.13
N ASN A 42 8.34 -9.69 0.77
CA ASN A 42 8.93 -10.95 1.19
C ASN A 42 10.14 -10.65 2.10
N PRO A 43 9.98 -10.75 3.44
CA PRO A 43 11.07 -10.63 4.38
C PRO A 43 11.85 -11.95 4.50
N ARG A 44 13.19 -11.88 4.45
CA ARG A 44 14.12 -13.01 4.68
C ARG A 44 14.12 -14.16 3.67
N GLY A 45 13.25 -14.17 2.65
CA GLY A 45 13.14 -15.33 1.75
C GLY A 45 12.49 -16.55 2.40
N ASP A 46 11.97 -16.40 3.62
CA ASP A 46 11.09 -17.36 4.29
C ASP A 46 9.65 -17.18 3.78
N ASP A 47 8.77 -18.18 3.98
CA ASP A 47 7.37 -18.17 3.51
C ASP A 47 6.48 -17.07 4.15
N ASN A 48 7.06 -16.27 5.04
CA ASN A 48 6.44 -15.22 5.84
C ASN A 48 6.13 -13.96 5.02
N ASN A 49 5.18 -14.04 4.09
CA ASN A 49 4.88 -12.97 3.13
C ASN A 49 3.86 -11.96 3.68
N ALA A 50 4.05 -10.66 3.39
CA ALA A 50 3.01 -9.64 3.57
C ALA A 50 2.46 -9.18 2.23
N ARG A 51 1.14 -9.05 2.12
CA ARG A 51 0.45 -8.62 0.88
C ARG A 51 -0.43 -7.42 1.19
N ALA A 52 -0.44 -6.44 0.30
CA ALA A 52 -1.31 -5.27 0.40
C ALA A 52 -2.09 -5.09 -0.90
N ILE A 53 -3.37 -4.78 -0.79
CA ILE A 53 -4.23 -4.39 -1.91
C ILE A 53 -4.84 -3.04 -1.58
N THR A 54 -4.76 -2.11 -2.51
CA THR A 54 -5.26 -0.73 -2.38
C THR A 54 -6.23 -0.43 -3.50
N LEU A 55 -7.39 0.09 -3.15
CA LEU A 55 -8.36 0.65 -4.07
C LEU A 55 -8.63 2.10 -3.69
N GLY A 56 -8.32 3.02 -4.59
CA GLY A 56 -8.56 4.45 -4.43
C GLY A 56 -9.51 4.98 -5.49
N TYR A 57 -10.35 5.93 -5.10
CA TYR A 57 -11.15 6.73 -6.01
C TYR A 57 -10.93 8.21 -5.72
N LEU A 58 -10.63 8.97 -6.77
CA LEU A 58 -10.49 10.41 -6.73
C LEU A 58 -11.57 11.04 -7.61
N HIS A 59 -12.19 12.09 -7.10
CA HIS A 59 -13.17 12.88 -7.81
C HIS A 59 -12.76 14.35 -7.79
N ALA A 60 -12.52 14.93 -8.96
CA ALA A 60 -12.22 16.34 -9.12
C ALA A 60 -13.51 17.17 -9.14
N LEU A 61 -13.76 17.93 -8.08
CA LEU A 61 -14.87 18.89 -8.05
C LEU A 61 -14.53 20.15 -8.86
N SER A 62 -13.24 20.47 -8.95
CA SER A 62 -12.70 21.61 -9.69
C SER A 62 -11.25 21.32 -10.10
N LYS A 63 -10.63 22.24 -10.86
CA LYS A 63 -9.18 22.21 -11.15
C LYS A 63 -8.33 22.19 -9.87
N ARG A 64 -8.88 22.75 -8.78
CA ARG A 64 -8.20 22.99 -7.50
C ARG A 64 -8.70 22.12 -6.35
N THR A 65 -9.90 21.55 -6.45
CA THR A 65 -10.51 20.77 -5.35
C THR A 65 -10.77 19.35 -5.81
N LYS A 66 -10.28 18.39 -5.03
CA LYS A 66 -10.49 16.96 -5.25
C LYS A 66 -10.93 16.30 -3.95
N VAL A 67 -11.94 15.46 -4.03
CA VAL A 67 -12.31 14.54 -2.94
C VAL A 67 -11.72 13.19 -3.27
N TYR A 68 -11.24 12.47 -2.26
CA TYR A 68 -10.68 11.14 -2.45
C TYR A 68 -11.09 10.19 -1.32
N GLY A 69 -11.25 8.93 -1.69
CA GLY A 69 -11.44 7.81 -0.78
C GLY A 69 -10.48 6.69 -1.16
N VAL A 70 -9.85 6.06 -0.18
CA VAL A 70 -8.90 4.97 -0.35
C VAL A 70 -9.21 3.88 0.65
N LEU A 71 -9.36 2.67 0.15
CA LEU A 71 -9.45 1.44 0.93
C LEU A 71 -8.14 0.68 0.74
N ASN A 72 -7.54 0.23 1.82
CA ASN A 72 -6.35 -0.58 1.79
C ASN A 72 -6.54 -1.79 2.71
N ARG A 73 -6.14 -2.96 2.23
CA ARG A 73 -6.13 -4.20 3.01
C ARG A 73 -4.73 -4.76 3.00
N LEU A 74 -4.17 -4.95 4.19
CA LEU A 74 -2.92 -5.67 4.42
C LEU A 74 -3.25 -7.04 5.00
N THR A 75 -2.58 -8.07 4.51
CA THR A 75 -2.66 -9.43 5.05
C THR A 75 -1.24 -9.91 5.35
N PHE A 76 -1.06 -10.48 6.53
CA PHE A 76 0.19 -11.05 7.00
C PHE A 76 0.07 -12.57 7.06
N ASP A 77 1.12 -13.28 6.63
CA ASP A 77 1.21 -14.73 6.85
C ASP A 77 1.53 -15.07 8.31
N ASP A 78 1.28 -16.32 8.70
CA ASP A 78 1.57 -16.84 10.04
C ASP A 78 3.08 -16.79 10.32
N GLY A 79 3.51 -15.75 11.04
CA GLY A 79 4.91 -15.54 11.46
C GLY A 79 5.40 -14.10 11.31
N VAL A 80 4.63 -13.20 10.70
CA VAL A 80 5.03 -11.81 10.44
C VAL A 80 4.35 -10.84 11.40
N THR A 81 5.12 -10.29 12.36
CA THR A 81 4.74 -9.05 13.03
C THR A 81 5.32 -7.88 12.25
N TYR A 82 4.47 -7.10 11.57
CA TYR A 82 4.92 -5.89 10.87
C TYR A 82 4.53 -4.66 11.67
N THR A 83 5.52 -4.01 12.28
CA THR A 83 5.45 -2.66 12.84
C THR A 83 6.05 -1.71 11.82
N GLY A 84 5.22 -1.20 10.91
CA GLY A 84 5.65 -0.26 9.90
C GLY A 84 4.50 0.61 9.43
N ASN A 85 4.84 1.83 9.02
CA ASN A 85 3.89 2.81 8.53
C ASN A 85 3.74 2.68 7.00
N PRO A 86 2.68 2.05 6.44
CA PRO A 86 2.44 2.02 5.02
C PRO A 86 1.78 3.35 4.60
N GLY A 87 2.50 4.47 4.77
CA GLY A 87 2.04 5.81 4.39
C GLY A 87 1.45 6.64 5.53
N ALA A 88 0.17 7.02 5.45
CA ALA A 88 -0.48 7.91 6.42
C ALA A 88 -1.10 7.18 7.63
N LEU A 89 -0.94 5.86 7.72
CA LEU A 89 -1.57 5.02 8.73
C LEU A 89 -0.52 4.11 9.34
N SER A 90 -0.26 4.25 10.64
CA SER A 90 0.53 3.25 11.35
C SER A 90 -0.35 2.04 11.63
N THR A 91 -0.03 0.90 11.05
CA THR A 91 -0.74 -0.37 11.30
C THR A 91 0.21 -1.32 12.02
N VAL A 92 -0.24 -1.85 13.15
CA VAL A 92 0.40 -3.01 13.81
C VAL A 92 -0.45 -4.22 13.43
N GLY A 93 0.13 -5.14 12.66
CA GLY A 93 -0.51 -6.41 12.33
C GLY A 93 0.15 -7.55 13.11
N SER A 94 -0.65 -8.37 13.79
CA SER A 94 -0.16 -9.59 14.42
C SER A 94 0.02 -10.70 13.35
N PRO A 95 0.87 -11.70 13.61
CA PRO A 95 1.03 -12.87 12.73
C PRO A 95 -0.32 -13.49 12.33
N GLY A 96 -0.52 -13.75 11.05
CA GLY A 96 -1.75 -14.36 10.53
C GLY A 96 -2.97 -13.43 10.43
N GLU A 97 -2.85 -12.18 10.89
CA GLU A 97 -3.97 -11.25 10.87
C GLU A 97 -4.04 -10.44 9.56
N SER A 98 -5.22 -9.86 9.31
CA SER A 98 -5.40 -8.89 8.24
C SER A 98 -5.88 -7.56 8.80
N THR A 99 -5.28 -6.47 8.33
CA THR A 99 -5.63 -5.11 8.73
C THR A 99 -6.30 -4.41 7.55
N ASN A 100 -7.42 -3.75 7.82
CA ASN A 100 -8.10 -2.92 6.84
C ASN A 100 -7.97 -1.45 7.24
N ALA A 101 -7.73 -0.61 6.26
CA ALA A 101 -7.51 0.81 6.38
C ALA A 101 -8.46 1.54 5.43
N VAL A 102 -9.15 2.55 5.95
CA VAL A 102 -10.04 3.41 5.17
C VAL A 102 -9.58 4.85 5.38
N ILE A 103 -9.31 5.54 4.28
CA ILE A 103 -8.92 6.94 4.26
C ILE A 103 -9.91 7.68 3.37
N ALA A 104 -10.45 8.78 3.86
CA ALA A 104 -11.22 9.71 3.05
C ALA A 104 -10.76 11.13 3.33
N GLY A 105 -10.79 11.99 2.33
CA GLY A 105 -10.32 13.36 2.49
C GLY A 105 -10.63 14.27 1.32
N ILE A 106 -10.24 15.53 1.50
CA ILE A 106 -10.39 16.59 0.50
C ILE A 106 -9.01 17.24 0.34
N SER A 107 -8.58 17.36 -0.90
CA SER A 107 -7.38 18.10 -1.28
C SER A 107 -7.79 19.37 -2.00
N HIS A 108 -7.27 20.51 -1.55
CA HIS A 108 -7.47 21.81 -2.17
C HIS A 108 -6.11 22.48 -2.45
N THR A 109 -5.90 22.95 -3.69
CA THR A 109 -4.66 23.61 -4.11
C THR A 109 -4.93 25.07 -4.49
N PHE A 110 -4.20 26.01 -3.88
CA PHE A 110 -4.30 27.45 -4.12
C PHE A 110 -3.31 27.97 -5.18
#